data_AF-A0A2V6X4S1-F1
#
_entry.id   AF-A0A2V6X4S1-F1
#
_cell.length_a   1.000
_cell.length_b   1.000
_cell.length_c   1.000
_cell.angle_alpha   90.00
_cell.angle_beta   90.00
_cell.angle_gamma   90.00
#
_symmetry.space_group_name_H-M   'P 1'
#
loop_
_entity.id
_entity.type
_entity.pdbx_description
1 polymer ?
#
loop_
_entity_poly.entity_id
_entity_poly.type
_entity_poly.pdbx_seq_one_letter_code
_entity_poly.pdbx_strand_id
1 'polypeptide(L)'
;IPPDALVLDPATRVFKPAGRRGDIARSKVAYEVLASKFHDDTKMTVADLLYPFVFAYRWGGLPGDHRQGQDLVVARSTASLRESLLAVKVASVDSRVRDYGDVQLLYEVPRINVYLRSGAGPGAVPTSAPWSTTPWQLTVLMEEAVTRGLAAFSEAEARRGNVPWLDLVRDQKLKSRLASLLDGFERQPYVPDSLRGLVTVEQARQRWAALKRFYRKHGHFLVTNGPYRLDKWSANSVTLGVFRDLSYPIALGSFDRYAIPRRAYVTKTERRGDRLEIEAEVETVTKFARSYKIEREPYKGEPAGQTRAEGVGLVAHYAVIGEPHRLMRVGASSVMEGRRLIVDPRGELPPGEYRVALALVLDGNFVQPEVKVVPYRVAD
;
A
#
# COMPACT_ATOMS: atom_id res chain seq x y z
N ILE A 1 22.75 -14.17 8.62
CA ILE A 1 22.12 -13.84 7.31
C ILE A 1 22.77 -14.75 6.26
N PRO A 2 22.08 -15.13 5.17
CA PRO A 2 22.68 -15.95 4.12
C PRO A 2 23.89 -15.26 3.46
N PRO A 3 24.95 -15.99 3.05
CA PRO A 3 26.12 -15.37 2.42
C PRO A 3 25.86 -14.63 1.12
N ASP A 4 24.83 -15.05 0.39
CA ASP A 4 24.37 -14.47 -0.87
C ASP A 4 23.33 -13.35 -0.69
N ALA A 5 22.96 -13.01 0.56
CA ALA A 5 22.12 -11.85 0.83
C ALA A 5 22.91 -10.56 0.52
N LEU A 6 22.21 -9.56 0.01
CA LEU A 6 22.75 -8.26 -0.35
C LEU A 6 22.71 -7.32 0.84
N VAL A 7 23.87 -6.86 1.28
CA VAL A 7 24.05 -5.80 2.27
C VAL A 7 24.31 -4.51 1.53
N LEU A 8 23.60 -3.45 1.88
CA LEU A 8 23.86 -2.14 1.31
C LEU A 8 25.09 -1.54 1.99
N ASP A 9 26.17 -1.36 1.22
CA ASP A 9 27.38 -0.74 1.73
C ASP A 9 27.08 0.76 1.97
N PRO A 10 27.21 1.26 3.21
CA PRO A 10 26.79 2.60 3.54
C PRO A 10 27.69 3.70 2.95
N ALA A 11 28.95 3.37 2.62
CA ALA A 11 29.90 4.32 2.02
C ALA A 11 29.70 4.41 0.50
N THR A 12 29.55 3.27 -0.17
CA THR A 12 29.42 3.22 -1.64
C THR A 12 27.96 3.28 -2.12
N ARG A 13 26.99 3.00 -1.24
CA ARG A 13 25.54 2.93 -1.54
C ARG A 13 25.23 1.90 -2.63
N VAL A 14 26.05 0.84 -2.68
CA VAL A 14 25.93 -0.29 -3.61
C VAL A 14 25.69 -1.55 -2.81
N PHE A 15 24.84 -2.42 -3.33
CA PHE A 15 24.62 -3.74 -2.76
C PHE A 15 25.83 -4.64 -2.95
N LYS A 16 26.29 -5.27 -1.87
CA LYS A 16 27.37 -6.26 -1.87
C LYS A 16 26.89 -7.54 -1.19
N PRO A 17 27.34 -8.73 -1.63
CA PRO A 17 27.06 -9.95 -0.90
C PRO A 17 27.55 -9.85 0.55
N ALA A 18 26.76 -10.37 1.50
CA ALA A 18 27.12 -10.44 2.91
C ALA A 18 28.42 -11.25 3.11
N GLY A 19 28.65 -12.24 2.25
CA GLY A 19 29.77 -13.17 2.37
C GLY A 19 29.64 -14.02 3.63
N ARG A 20 30.76 -14.52 4.15
CA ARG A 20 30.75 -15.35 5.37
C ARG A 20 30.58 -14.53 6.67
N ARG A 21 30.25 -13.24 6.59
CA ARG A 21 30.04 -12.40 7.78
C ARG A 21 28.86 -12.95 8.59
N GLY A 22 29.15 -13.35 9.83
CA GLY A 22 28.22 -13.98 10.76
C GLY A 22 27.18 -13.04 11.37
N ASP A 23 26.68 -12.05 10.63
CA ASP A 23 25.65 -11.15 11.15
C ASP A 23 24.34 -11.93 11.34
N ILE A 24 23.81 -11.95 12.57
CA ILE A 24 22.58 -12.68 12.89
C ILE A 24 21.40 -11.71 12.83
N ALA A 25 20.43 -11.99 11.98
CA ALA A 25 19.18 -11.25 11.93
C ALA A 25 18.25 -11.72 13.05
N ARG A 26 17.60 -10.77 13.75
CA ARG A 26 16.59 -11.09 14.77
C ARG A 26 15.25 -11.46 14.16
N SER A 27 14.96 -10.98 12.96
CA SER A 27 13.77 -11.36 12.21
C SER A 27 14.03 -11.37 10.70
N LYS A 28 13.17 -12.09 9.98
CA LYS A 28 13.13 -12.17 8.52
C LYS A 28 11.69 -11.94 8.08
N VAL A 29 11.47 -10.95 7.22
CA VAL A 29 10.18 -10.75 6.54
C VAL A 29 10.32 -11.25 5.11
N ALA A 30 9.47 -12.19 4.72
CA ALA A 30 9.41 -12.69 3.36
C ALA A 30 8.24 -12.02 2.63
N TYR A 31 8.55 -11.36 1.53
CA TYR A 31 7.56 -10.68 0.71
C TYR A 31 7.37 -11.39 -0.62
N GLU A 32 6.12 -11.55 -1.03
CA GLU A 32 5.72 -11.95 -2.38
C GLU A 32 5.13 -10.72 -3.05
N VAL A 33 5.82 -10.19 -4.06
CA VAL A 33 5.38 -8.98 -4.76
C VAL A 33 4.70 -9.38 -6.06
N LEU A 34 3.45 -8.97 -6.27
CA LEU A 34 2.79 -9.11 -7.57
C LEU A 34 3.30 -7.98 -8.48
N ALA A 35 4.24 -8.31 -9.36
CA ALA A 35 4.83 -7.34 -10.28
C ALA A 35 3.77 -6.84 -11.26
N SER A 36 3.77 -5.53 -11.49
CA SER A 36 2.81 -4.84 -12.36
C SER A 36 3.52 -3.92 -13.33
N LYS A 37 2.77 -3.35 -14.28
CA LYS A 37 3.29 -2.29 -15.14
C LYS A 37 3.27 -0.95 -14.41
N PHE A 38 4.28 -0.14 -14.69
CA PHE A 38 4.23 1.29 -14.46
C PHE A 38 3.44 1.97 -15.57
N HIS A 39 3.07 3.22 -15.32
CA HIS A 39 2.28 4.05 -16.24
C HIS A 39 2.99 4.40 -17.55
N ASP A 40 4.30 4.16 -17.64
CA ASP A 40 5.11 4.22 -18.88
C ASP A 40 5.17 2.88 -19.64
N ASP A 41 4.30 1.93 -19.28
CA ASP A 41 4.18 0.56 -19.80
C ASP A 41 5.38 -0.35 -19.51
N THR A 42 6.38 0.11 -18.76
CA THR A 42 7.49 -0.74 -18.34
C THR A 42 7.05 -1.71 -17.24
N LYS A 43 7.53 -2.95 -17.29
CA LYS A 43 7.24 -3.96 -16.26
C LYS A 43 8.12 -3.72 -15.03
N MET A 44 7.54 -3.84 -13.84
CA MET A 44 8.30 -3.86 -12.59
C MET A 44 9.26 -5.06 -12.55
N THR A 45 10.50 -4.81 -12.14
CA THR A 45 11.53 -5.84 -11.96
C THR A 45 12.09 -5.79 -10.53
N VAL A 46 12.93 -6.77 -10.19
CA VAL A 46 13.67 -6.77 -8.91
C VAL A 46 14.46 -5.47 -8.69
N ALA A 47 14.95 -4.83 -9.75
CA ALA A 47 15.63 -3.54 -9.65
C ALA A 47 14.73 -2.46 -9.04
N ASP A 48 13.46 -2.39 -9.44
CA ASP A 48 12.47 -1.45 -8.90
C ASP A 48 12.17 -1.72 -7.41
N LEU A 49 12.26 -2.99 -6.98
CA LEU A 49 12.03 -3.39 -5.59
C LEU A 49 13.23 -3.10 -4.69
N LEU A 50 14.45 -3.15 -5.24
CA LEU A 50 15.69 -2.94 -4.49
C LEU A 50 16.17 -1.48 -4.49
N TYR A 51 15.86 -0.71 -5.53
CA TYR A 51 16.30 0.69 -5.63
C TYR A 51 15.85 1.60 -4.47
N PRO A 52 14.64 1.47 -3.91
CA PRO A 52 14.20 2.31 -2.79
C PRO A 52 15.08 2.21 -1.55
N PHE A 53 15.69 1.04 -1.29
CA PHE A 53 16.68 0.90 -0.22
C PHE A 53 17.94 1.73 -0.52
N VAL A 54 18.40 1.74 -1.78
CA VAL A 54 19.52 2.58 -2.20
C VAL A 54 19.20 4.04 -2.02
N PHE A 55 18.02 4.48 -2.49
CA PHE A 55 17.54 5.84 -2.35
C PHE A 55 17.51 6.28 -0.87
N ALA A 56 16.93 5.44 0.00
CA ALA A 56 16.83 5.69 1.43
C ALA A 56 18.20 5.98 2.07
N TYR A 57 19.20 5.13 1.83
CA TYR A 57 20.54 5.36 2.39
C TYR A 57 21.31 6.48 1.68
N ARG A 58 21.09 6.68 0.38
CA ARG A 58 21.77 7.73 -0.39
C ARG A 58 21.37 9.12 0.10
N TRP A 59 20.07 9.36 0.26
CA TRP A 59 19.51 10.67 0.59
C TRP A 59 19.16 10.84 2.06
N GLY A 60 18.97 9.74 2.80
CA GLY A 60 18.71 9.78 4.24
C GLY A 60 19.96 9.74 5.12
N GLY A 61 21.13 9.47 4.55
CA GLY A 61 22.40 9.41 5.27
C GLY A 61 22.57 8.18 6.16
N LEU A 62 23.67 8.13 6.90
CA LEU A 62 23.80 7.26 8.08
C LEU A 62 23.39 8.05 9.33
N PRO A 63 22.95 7.39 10.42
CA PRO A 63 22.79 8.05 11.70
C PRO A 63 24.09 8.80 12.09
N GLY A 64 24.00 10.12 12.29
CA GLY A 64 25.15 10.98 12.62
C GLY A 64 26.02 11.45 11.44
N ASP A 65 25.72 11.05 10.20
CA ASP A 65 26.40 11.57 9.00
C ASP A 65 25.60 12.77 8.46
N HIS A 66 26.21 13.97 8.44
CA HIS A 66 25.62 15.21 7.91
C HIS A 66 26.33 15.72 6.65
N ARG A 67 26.89 14.82 5.83
CA ARG A 67 27.52 15.22 4.55
C ARG A 67 26.53 15.99 3.65
N GLN A 68 27.08 16.91 2.85
CA GLN A 68 26.34 17.61 1.80
C GLN A 68 25.64 16.62 0.86
N GLY A 69 24.41 16.94 0.47
CA GLY A 69 23.59 16.13 -0.45
C GLY A 69 22.59 15.18 0.22
N GLN A 70 22.34 15.30 1.52
CA GLN A 70 21.24 14.60 2.21
C GLN A 70 19.98 15.47 2.29
N ASP A 71 18.81 14.82 2.28
CA ASP A 71 17.50 15.45 2.49
C ASP A 71 16.96 15.03 3.88
N LEU A 72 16.68 16.01 4.75
CA LEU A 72 16.25 15.73 6.13
C LEU A 72 14.90 15.03 6.22
N VAL A 73 13.99 15.29 5.27
CA VAL A 73 12.68 14.63 5.22
C VAL A 73 12.84 13.20 4.78
N VAL A 74 13.72 12.91 3.80
CA VAL A 74 14.07 11.54 3.43
C VAL A 74 14.75 10.83 4.59
N ALA A 75 15.69 11.49 5.29
CA ALA A 75 16.36 10.94 6.46
C ALA A 75 15.37 10.51 7.54
N ARG A 76 14.42 11.39 7.89
CA ARG A 76 13.38 11.10 8.88
C ARG A 76 12.44 9.99 8.42
N SER A 77 11.96 10.05 7.18
CA SER A 77 10.97 9.11 6.65
C SER A 77 11.52 7.70 6.47
N THR A 78 12.85 7.56 6.33
CA THR A 78 13.52 6.27 6.13
C THR A 78 14.33 5.79 7.33
N ALA A 79 14.34 6.53 8.46
CA ALA A 79 15.16 6.23 9.63
C ALA A 79 14.93 4.80 10.15
N SER A 80 13.67 4.42 10.38
CA SER A 80 13.33 3.08 10.87
C SER A 80 13.82 1.96 9.95
N LEU A 81 13.71 2.14 8.63
CA LEU A 81 14.27 1.20 7.66
C LEU A 81 15.80 1.13 7.78
N ARG A 82 16.48 2.28 7.77
CA ARG A 82 17.95 2.35 7.79
C ARG A 82 18.57 1.81 9.09
N GLU A 83 17.89 1.99 10.22
CA GLU A 83 18.32 1.50 11.53
C GLU A 83 18.11 -0.02 11.70
N SER A 84 17.02 -0.54 11.12
CA SER A 84 16.63 -1.94 11.27
C SER A 84 17.20 -2.86 10.19
N LEU A 85 17.45 -2.39 8.98
CA LEU A 85 17.87 -3.23 7.86
C LEU A 85 19.28 -3.81 8.06
N LEU A 86 19.40 -5.12 7.87
CA LEU A 86 20.68 -5.83 7.80
C LEU A 86 21.03 -6.23 6.36
N ALA A 87 20.09 -6.86 5.67
CA ALA A 87 20.31 -7.36 4.32
C ALA A 87 18.98 -7.59 3.59
N VAL A 88 19.06 -7.69 2.26
CA VAL A 88 17.94 -8.09 1.40
C VAL A 88 18.40 -9.25 0.53
N LYS A 89 17.57 -10.28 0.34
CA LYS A 89 17.85 -11.38 -0.58
C LYS A 89 16.71 -11.53 -1.57
N VAL A 90 17.04 -11.53 -2.85
CA VAL A 90 16.15 -12.00 -3.92
C VAL A 90 16.12 -13.53 -3.81
N ALA A 91 15.01 -14.08 -3.34
CA ALA A 91 14.88 -15.51 -3.09
C ALA A 91 14.54 -16.27 -4.38
N SER A 92 13.59 -15.75 -5.16
CA SER A 92 13.21 -16.24 -6.47
C SER A 92 12.41 -15.18 -7.23
N VAL A 93 12.21 -15.41 -8.52
CA VAL A 93 11.19 -14.72 -9.32
C VAL A 93 10.34 -15.80 -9.96
N ASP A 94 9.17 -16.04 -9.37
CA ASP A 94 8.29 -17.12 -9.82
C ASP A 94 7.30 -16.61 -10.87
N SER A 95 6.68 -17.53 -11.58
CA SER A 95 5.53 -17.26 -12.45
C SER A 95 4.28 -17.83 -11.83
N ARG A 96 3.21 -17.02 -11.75
CA ARG A 96 1.91 -17.44 -11.22
C ARG A 96 0.83 -17.16 -12.25
N VAL A 97 0.06 -18.17 -12.61
CA VAL A 97 -1.14 -18.01 -13.42
C VAL A 97 -2.35 -17.76 -12.51
N ARG A 98 -3.22 -16.83 -12.89
CA ARG A 98 -4.58 -16.72 -12.34
C ARG A 98 -5.59 -16.71 -13.46
N ASP A 99 -6.60 -17.56 -13.33
CA ASP A 99 -7.74 -17.60 -14.22
C ASP A 99 -8.79 -16.57 -13.80
N TYR A 100 -9.23 -15.77 -14.78
CA TYR A 100 -10.30 -14.79 -14.65
C TYR A 100 -11.33 -15.06 -15.75
N GLY A 101 -12.20 -16.05 -15.54
CA GLY A 101 -13.11 -16.54 -16.57
C GLY A 101 -12.31 -17.12 -17.74
N ASP A 102 -12.49 -16.54 -18.93
CA ASP A 102 -11.81 -16.98 -20.16
C ASP A 102 -10.40 -16.39 -20.33
N VAL A 103 -9.92 -15.58 -19.38
CA VAL A 103 -8.61 -14.92 -19.44
C VAL A 103 -7.65 -15.52 -18.42
N GLN A 104 -6.51 -16.03 -18.89
CA GLN A 104 -5.38 -16.40 -18.04
C GLN A 104 -4.38 -15.26 -17.93
N LEU A 105 -4.10 -14.85 -16.70
CA LEU A 105 -3.11 -13.81 -16.41
C LEU A 105 -1.87 -14.42 -15.80
N LEU A 106 -0.72 -14.17 -16.43
CA LEU A 106 0.59 -14.54 -15.94
C LEU A 106 1.19 -13.38 -15.14
N TYR A 107 1.48 -13.64 -13.87
CA TYR A 107 2.13 -12.72 -12.95
C TYR A 107 3.57 -13.17 -12.71
N GLU A 108 4.51 -12.24 -12.85
CA GLU A 108 5.85 -12.41 -12.27
C GLU A 108 5.78 -12.06 -10.79
N VAL A 109 6.30 -12.94 -9.94
CA VAL A 109 6.20 -12.82 -8.48
C VAL A 109 7.61 -12.87 -7.86
N PRO A 110 8.30 -11.71 -7.78
CA PRO A 110 9.54 -11.63 -7.02
C PRO A 110 9.32 -11.93 -5.54
N ARG A 111 10.07 -12.90 -5.01
CA ARG A 111 10.15 -13.18 -3.59
C ARG A 111 11.36 -12.50 -2.98
N ILE A 112 11.13 -11.56 -2.07
CA ILE A 112 12.19 -10.77 -1.43
C ILE A 112 12.21 -11.04 0.07
N ASN A 113 13.34 -11.55 0.57
CA ASN A 113 13.57 -11.71 1.99
C ASN A 113 14.29 -10.48 2.54
N VAL A 114 13.70 -9.81 3.52
CA VAL A 114 14.30 -8.67 4.23
C VAL A 114 14.72 -9.13 5.62
N TYR A 115 15.99 -8.97 5.94
CA TYR A 115 16.60 -9.37 7.21
C TYR A 115 16.77 -8.14 8.10
N LEU A 116 16.27 -8.21 9.33
CA LEU A 116 16.22 -7.07 10.25
C LEU A 116 16.97 -7.32 11.56
N ARG A 117 17.54 -6.25 12.12
CA ARG A 117 18.26 -6.20 13.40
C ARG A 117 17.31 -6.22 14.60
N SER A 118 16.11 -5.66 14.45
CA SER A 118 15.04 -5.70 15.46
C SER A 118 14.09 -6.88 15.19
N GLY A 119 13.43 -7.35 16.25
CA GLY A 119 12.34 -8.30 16.10
C GLY A 119 11.10 -7.59 15.54
N ALA A 120 10.48 -8.14 14.50
CA ALA A 120 9.11 -7.78 14.16
C ALA A 120 8.21 -8.45 15.21
N GLY A 121 7.75 -7.68 16.21
CA GLY A 121 6.78 -8.18 17.18
C GLY A 121 5.43 -8.51 16.52
N PRO A 122 4.53 -9.27 17.19
CA PRO A 122 3.16 -9.43 16.74
C PRO A 122 2.50 -8.05 16.60
N GLY A 123 1.96 -7.73 15.42
CA GLY A 123 1.38 -6.40 15.15
C GLY A 123 2.39 -5.29 14.86
N ALA A 124 3.70 -5.57 14.86
CA ALA A 124 4.66 -4.66 14.24
C ALA A 124 4.32 -4.60 12.75
N VAL A 125 3.84 -3.44 12.29
CA VAL A 125 3.74 -3.15 10.87
C VAL A 125 5.15 -3.42 10.34
N PRO A 126 5.36 -4.44 9.47
CA PRO A 126 6.66 -4.63 8.86
C PRO A 126 7.03 -3.26 8.31
N THR A 127 8.16 -2.70 8.75
CA THR A 127 8.66 -1.38 8.32
C THR A 127 8.26 -1.20 6.87
N SER A 128 7.26 -0.32 6.64
CA SER A 128 6.38 -0.37 5.48
C SER A 128 7.18 -0.79 4.25
N ALA A 129 6.90 -1.99 3.76
CA ALA A 129 7.69 -2.64 2.73
C ALA A 129 8.06 -1.62 1.63
N PRO A 130 9.35 -1.35 1.35
CA PRO A 130 9.77 -0.13 0.69
C PRO A 130 9.57 -0.16 -0.83
N TRP A 131 8.62 -0.94 -1.35
CA TRP A 131 8.35 -0.93 -2.78
C TRP A 131 7.87 0.45 -3.16
N SER A 132 8.60 1.07 -4.08
CA SER A 132 8.21 2.36 -4.62
C SER A 132 7.13 2.15 -5.67
N THR A 133 6.08 2.96 -5.61
CA THR A 133 5.13 3.11 -6.73
C THR A 133 5.78 3.78 -7.94
N THR A 134 6.95 4.37 -7.75
CA THR A 134 7.75 5.07 -8.76
C THR A 134 8.88 4.16 -9.26
N PRO A 135 9.07 4.00 -10.57
CA PRO A 135 10.09 3.12 -11.11
C PRO A 135 11.51 3.66 -10.90
N TRP A 136 12.52 2.77 -10.92
CA TRP A 136 13.90 3.16 -10.62
C TRP A 136 14.43 4.22 -11.60
N GLN A 137 14.06 4.17 -12.89
CA GLN A 137 14.56 5.12 -13.88
C GLN A 137 14.10 6.55 -13.60
N LEU A 138 12.85 6.73 -13.15
CA LEU A 138 12.37 8.05 -12.75
C LEU A 138 13.11 8.53 -11.50
N THR A 139 13.32 7.63 -10.54
CA THR A 139 14.04 7.94 -9.30
C THR A 139 15.46 8.43 -9.59
N VAL A 140 16.22 7.73 -10.42
CA VAL A 140 17.56 8.17 -10.87
C VAL A 140 17.52 9.55 -11.51
N LEU A 141 16.55 9.81 -12.40
CA LEU A 141 16.43 11.10 -13.06
C LEU A 141 16.16 12.24 -12.05
N MET A 142 15.34 11.97 -11.03
CA MET A 142 15.11 12.91 -9.94
C MET A 142 16.38 13.16 -9.13
N GLU A 143 17.11 12.10 -8.78
CA GLU A 143 18.35 12.19 -8.02
C GLU A 143 19.43 12.99 -8.76
N GLU A 144 19.54 12.82 -10.09
CA GLU A 144 20.46 13.60 -10.92
C GLU A 144 20.08 15.08 -10.92
N ALA A 145 18.78 15.40 -11.00
CA ALA A 145 18.30 16.77 -10.95
C ALA A 145 18.62 17.45 -9.60
N VAL A 146 18.41 16.74 -8.50
CA VAL A 146 18.74 17.23 -7.16
C VAL A 146 20.25 17.36 -6.96
N THR A 147 21.04 16.38 -7.44
CA THR A 147 22.50 16.43 -7.39
C THR A 147 23.07 17.63 -8.15
N ARG A 148 22.42 18.05 -9.25
CA ARG A 148 22.79 19.25 -10.02
C ARG A 148 22.20 20.55 -9.48
N GLY A 149 21.54 20.53 -8.32
CA GLY A 149 20.91 21.71 -7.72
C GLY A 149 19.76 22.29 -8.55
N LEU A 150 19.11 21.48 -9.40
CA LEU A 150 17.98 21.93 -10.22
C LEU A 150 16.67 21.97 -9.43
N ALA A 151 16.57 21.16 -8.39
CA ALA A 151 15.45 21.08 -7.47
C ALA A 151 15.89 20.41 -6.17
N ALA A 152 15.00 20.33 -5.18
CA ALA A 152 15.18 19.51 -3.98
C ALA A 152 14.00 18.53 -3.80
N PHE A 153 14.24 17.39 -3.14
CA PHE A 153 13.19 16.37 -2.91
C PHE A 153 12.08 16.87 -1.98
N SER A 154 12.44 17.54 -0.90
CA SER A 154 11.47 18.10 0.05
C SER A 154 11.39 19.62 -0.01
N GLU A 155 10.24 20.15 0.41
CA GLU A 155 10.01 21.59 0.51
C GLU A 155 11.00 22.27 1.47
N ALA A 156 11.35 21.60 2.59
CA ALA A 156 12.32 22.13 3.55
C ALA A 156 13.70 22.31 2.92
N GLU A 157 14.15 21.34 2.14
CA GLU A 157 15.42 21.41 1.41
C GLU A 157 15.38 22.41 0.27
N ALA A 158 14.25 22.53 -0.43
CA ALA A 158 14.05 23.53 -1.48
C ALA A 158 14.24 24.95 -0.94
N ARG A 159 13.62 25.24 0.22
CA ARG A 159 13.78 26.52 0.92
C ARG A 159 15.21 26.74 1.41
N ARG A 160 15.84 25.72 2.00
CA ARG A 160 17.22 25.83 2.52
C ARG A 160 18.25 26.07 1.41
N GLY A 161 18.09 25.38 0.28
CA GLY A 161 18.99 25.46 -0.87
C GLY A 161 18.68 26.60 -1.84
N ASN A 162 17.58 27.34 -1.62
CA ASN A 162 17.05 28.33 -2.57
C ASN A 162 16.91 27.77 -3.99
N VAL A 163 16.36 26.56 -4.09
CA VAL A 163 16.07 25.86 -5.35
C VAL A 163 14.59 25.48 -5.41
N PRO A 164 14.01 25.25 -6.60
CA PRO A 164 12.62 24.79 -6.70
C PRO A 164 12.40 23.47 -5.94
N TRP A 165 11.19 23.28 -5.41
CA TRP A 165 10.76 21.95 -4.98
C TRP A 165 10.55 21.07 -6.22
N LEU A 166 11.01 19.81 -6.18
CA LEU A 166 10.94 18.89 -7.29
C LEU A 166 9.49 18.63 -7.72
N ASP A 167 9.11 19.25 -8.84
CA ASP A 167 7.78 19.13 -9.43
C ASP A 167 7.86 18.45 -10.81
N LEU A 168 7.41 17.19 -10.87
CA LEU A 168 7.45 16.39 -12.09
C LEU A 168 6.36 16.75 -13.11
N VAL A 169 5.45 17.66 -12.76
CA VAL A 169 4.18 17.88 -13.47
C VAL A 169 4.02 19.32 -13.93
N ARG A 170 4.08 20.27 -13.00
CA ARG A 170 3.67 21.66 -13.21
C ARG A 170 4.82 22.56 -13.64
N ASP A 171 6.02 22.36 -13.12
CA ASP A 171 7.17 23.22 -13.42
C ASP A 171 7.72 22.93 -14.83
N GLN A 172 7.37 23.78 -15.79
CA GLN A 172 7.80 23.63 -17.18
C GLN A 172 9.31 23.77 -17.35
N LYS A 173 9.96 24.66 -16.59
CA LYS A 173 11.41 24.88 -16.67
C LYS A 173 12.13 23.64 -16.15
N LEU A 174 11.71 23.10 -15.02
CA LEU A 174 12.27 21.87 -14.46
C LEU A 174 12.06 20.69 -15.42
N LYS A 175 10.85 20.49 -15.96
CA LYS A 175 10.58 19.42 -16.94
C LYS A 175 11.48 19.51 -18.18
N SER A 176 11.71 20.71 -18.72
CA SER A 176 12.65 20.88 -19.83
C SER A 176 14.08 20.47 -19.45
N ARG A 177 14.51 20.78 -18.21
CA ARG A 177 15.83 20.36 -17.71
C ARG A 177 15.92 18.85 -17.47
N LEU A 178 14.86 18.23 -16.93
CA LEU A 178 14.76 16.77 -16.79
C LEU A 178 14.81 16.07 -18.15
N ALA A 179 14.14 16.61 -19.17
CA ALA A 179 14.21 16.09 -20.53
C ALA A 179 15.65 16.12 -21.09
N SER A 180 16.41 17.20 -20.84
CA SER A 180 17.82 17.28 -21.24
C SER A 180 18.72 16.28 -20.51
N LEU A 181 18.46 16.02 -19.22
CA LEU A 181 19.18 14.98 -18.47
C LEU A 181 18.87 13.57 -19.02
N LEU A 182 17.59 13.31 -19.30
CA LEU A 182 17.14 12.06 -19.88
C LEU A 182 17.76 11.79 -21.26
N ASP A 183 17.93 12.81 -22.09
CA ASP A 183 18.65 12.68 -23.38
C ASP A 183 20.10 12.23 -23.18
N GLY A 184 20.75 12.65 -22.08
CA GLY A 184 22.08 12.17 -21.71
C GLY A 184 22.10 10.68 -21.37
N PHE A 185 21.17 10.23 -20.52
CA PHE A 185 21.05 8.81 -20.12
C PHE A 185 20.62 7.88 -21.26
N GLU A 186 19.93 8.40 -22.29
CA GLU A 186 19.60 7.61 -23.47
C GLU A 186 20.81 7.45 -24.40
N ARG A 187 21.59 8.52 -24.61
CA ARG A 187 22.80 8.51 -25.45
C ARG A 187 23.92 7.64 -24.88
N GLN A 188 24.12 7.73 -23.58
CA GLN A 188 25.02 6.85 -22.83
C GLN A 188 24.11 5.91 -22.05
N PRO A 189 23.85 4.66 -22.48
CA PRO A 189 22.82 3.79 -21.90
C PRO A 189 23.12 3.49 -20.43
N TYR A 190 22.74 4.44 -19.57
CA TYR A 190 23.31 4.62 -18.25
C TYR A 190 22.69 3.61 -17.30
N VAL A 191 23.54 2.83 -16.66
CA VAL A 191 23.15 1.90 -15.59
C VAL A 191 23.74 2.45 -14.29
N PRO A 192 22.89 2.86 -13.32
CA PRO A 192 23.39 3.29 -12.02
C PRO A 192 24.25 2.21 -11.37
N ASP A 193 25.35 2.61 -10.72
CA ASP A 193 26.28 1.66 -10.10
C ASP A 193 25.61 0.70 -9.11
N SER A 194 24.61 1.21 -8.38
CA SER A 194 23.81 0.44 -7.43
C SER A 194 22.88 -0.59 -8.06
N LEU A 195 22.71 -0.56 -9.39
CA LEU A 195 21.90 -1.50 -10.18
C LEU A 195 22.73 -2.40 -11.09
N ARG A 196 24.07 -2.29 -11.07
CA ARG A 196 24.94 -3.20 -11.82
C ARG A 196 24.70 -4.64 -11.36
N GLY A 197 24.52 -5.55 -12.32
CA GLY A 197 24.18 -6.95 -12.05
C GLY A 197 22.68 -7.22 -11.86
N LEU A 198 21.86 -6.18 -11.67
CA LEU A 198 20.39 -6.27 -11.62
C LEU A 198 19.73 -5.77 -12.92
N VAL A 199 20.38 -4.84 -13.61
CA VAL A 199 19.90 -4.22 -14.84
C VAL A 199 20.99 -4.32 -15.91
N THR A 200 20.62 -4.82 -17.10
CA THR A 200 21.50 -4.82 -18.26
C THR A 200 21.46 -3.46 -18.98
N VAL A 201 22.49 -3.17 -19.77
CA VAL A 201 22.57 -1.95 -20.59
C VAL A 201 21.35 -1.81 -21.51
N GLU A 202 20.89 -2.92 -22.09
CA GLU A 202 19.73 -2.92 -22.97
C GLU A 202 18.42 -2.67 -22.21
N GLN A 203 18.25 -3.27 -21.02
CA GLN A 203 17.10 -2.95 -20.16
C GLN A 203 17.09 -1.47 -19.76
N ALA A 204 18.24 -0.89 -19.41
CA ALA A 204 18.34 0.53 -19.09
C ALA A 204 17.94 1.40 -20.30
N ARG A 205 18.46 1.10 -21.49
CA ARG A 205 18.08 1.80 -22.73
C ARG A 205 16.57 1.77 -22.95
N GLN A 206 15.94 0.61 -22.77
CA GLN A 206 14.49 0.46 -22.91
C GLN A 206 13.71 1.30 -21.88
N ARG A 207 14.17 1.34 -20.61
CA ARG A 207 13.56 2.16 -19.55
C ARG A 207 13.69 3.66 -19.84
N TRP A 208 14.86 4.14 -20.27
CA TRP A 208 15.05 5.55 -20.64
C TRP A 208 14.18 5.96 -21.82
N ALA A 209 14.13 5.13 -22.85
CA ALA A 209 13.27 5.36 -24.01
C ALA A 209 11.77 5.36 -23.64
N ALA A 210 11.34 4.49 -22.71
CA ALA A 210 9.97 4.47 -22.22
C ALA A 210 9.60 5.75 -21.46
N LEU A 211 10.46 6.19 -20.54
CA LEU A 211 10.26 7.45 -19.80
C LEU A 211 10.18 8.66 -20.75
N LYS A 212 11.00 8.66 -21.81
CA LYS A 212 10.98 9.71 -22.83
C LYS A 212 9.68 9.72 -23.63
N ARG A 213 9.20 8.54 -24.05
CA ARG A 213 7.90 8.40 -24.72
C ARG A 213 6.75 8.85 -23.82
N PHE A 214 6.81 8.48 -22.54
CA PHE A 214 5.82 8.89 -21.55
C PHE A 214 5.76 10.41 -21.42
N TYR A 215 6.91 11.07 -21.23
CA TYR A 215 6.98 12.52 -21.14
C TYR A 215 6.45 13.21 -22.41
N ARG A 216 6.82 12.73 -23.60
CA ARG A 216 6.32 13.27 -24.88
C ARG A 216 4.81 13.14 -25.03
N LYS A 217 4.23 12.04 -24.55
CA LYS A 217 2.80 11.74 -24.68
C LYS A 217 1.95 12.48 -23.65
N HIS A 218 2.43 12.59 -22.41
CA HIS A 218 1.65 13.10 -21.28
C HIS A 218 2.08 14.49 -20.79
N GLY A 219 3.23 15.00 -21.24
CA GLY A 219 3.73 16.33 -20.87
C GLY A 219 4.25 16.45 -19.43
N HIS A 220 4.42 15.33 -18.72
CA HIS A 220 4.95 15.26 -17.36
C HIS A 220 5.81 14.01 -17.13
N PHE A 221 6.59 14.01 -16.05
CA PHE A 221 7.45 12.89 -15.66
C PHE A 221 6.88 12.01 -14.55
N LEU A 222 5.71 12.36 -13.96
CA LEU A 222 5.06 11.56 -12.91
C LEU A 222 4.60 10.18 -13.41
N VAL A 223 5.53 9.23 -13.49
CA VAL A 223 5.30 7.82 -13.72
C VAL A 223 5.14 7.12 -12.38
N THR A 224 3.99 6.51 -12.14
CA THR A 224 3.76 5.63 -11.00
C THR A 224 3.21 4.28 -11.49
N ASN A 225 2.55 3.52 -10.63
CA ASN A 225 1.75 2.35 -11.01
C ASN A 225 0.33 2.46 -10.45
N GLY A 226 -0.53 1.52 -10.84
CA GLY A 226 -1.90 1.40 -10.34
C GLY A 226 -3.00 1.85 -11.30
N PRO A 227 -4.27 1.73 -10.87
CA PRO A 227 -5.44 1.80 -11.75
C PRO A 227 -5.72 3.20 -12.32
N TYR A 228 -5.10 4.23 -11.74
CA TYR A 228 -5.33 5.63 -12.10
C TYR A 228 -3.99 6.32 -12.36
N ARG A 229 -3.87 6.96 -13.53
CA ARG A 229 -2.71 7.76 -13.92
C ARG A 229 -3.13 9.22 -14.04
N LEU A 230 -2.25 10.14 -13.69
CA LEU A 230 -2.44 11.56 -14.02
C LEU A 230 -2.65 11.75 -15.53
N ASP A 231 -3.71 12.46 -15.91
CA ASP A 231 -4.00 12.78 -17.31
C ASP A 231 -4.00 14.30 -17.55
N LYS A 232 -4.76 15.04 -16.74
CA LYS A 232 -4.84 16.51 -16.81
C LYS A 232 -4.79 17.13 -15.43
N TRP A 233 -4.27 18.33 -15.33
CA TRP A 233 -4.26 19.12 -14.11
C TRP A 233 -4.45 20.60 -14.43
N SER A 234 -5.01 21.32 -13.46
CA SER A 234 -5.11 22.78 -13.43
C SER A 234 -4.88 23.25 -12.00
N ALA A 235 -4.99 24.56 -11.75
CA ALA A 235 -4.97 25.08 -10.38
C ALA A 235 -6.11 24.51 -9.51
N ASN A 236 -7.24 24.15 -10.12
CA ASN A 236 -8.48 23.83 -9.40
C ASN A 236 -8.94 22.37 -9.58
N SER A 237 -8.28 21.60 -10.43
CA SER A 237 -8.72 20.23 -10.74
C SER A 237 -7.60 19.32 -11.18
N VAL A 238 -7.74 18.03 -10.87
CA VAL A 238 -6.90 16.95 -11.37
C VAL A 238 -7.82 15.89 -11.98
N THR A 239 -7.51 15.47 -13.20
CA THR A 239 -8.19 14.37 -13.89
C THR A 239 -7.27 13.17 -13.92
N LEU A 240 -7.76 12.04 -13.43
CA LEU A 240 -7.05 10.77 -13.48
C LEU A 240 -7.67 9.88 -14.56
N GLY A 241 -6.84 9.43 -15.50
CA GLY A 241 -7.22 8.46 -16.52
C GLY A 241 -7.11 7.04 -15.98
N VAL A 242 -8.05 6.19 -16.38
CA VAL A 242 -8.02 4.75 -16.06
C VAL A 242 -6.86 4.09 -16.80
N PHE A 243 -5.95 3.45 -16.05
CA PHE A 243 -4.89 2.60 -16.57
C PHE A 243 -5.26 1.14 -16.31
N ARG A 244 -5.56 0.39 -17.38
CA ARG A 244 -6.01 -1.00 -17.30
C ARG A 244 -4.82 -1.93 -17.39
N ASP A 245 -4.20 -2.18 -16.25
CA ASP A 245 -3.19 -3.22 -16.12
C ASP A 245 -3.75 -4.37 -15.27
N LEU A 246 -4.05 -5.48 -15.93
CA LEU A 246 -4.58 -6.68 -15.29
C LEU A 246 -3.55 -7.36 -14.37
N SER A 247 -2.26 -7.02 -14.52
CA SER A 247 -1.20 -7.50 -13.61
C SER A 247 -1.15 -6.71 -12.30
N TYR A 248 -1.83 -5.56 -12.19
CA TYR A 248 -1.87 -4.78 -10.97
C TYR A 248 -2.82 -5.39 -9.92
N PRO A 249 -2.36 -5.64 -8.67
CA PRO A 249 -3.10 -6.45 -7.72
C PRO A 249 -4.30 -5.74 -7.07
N ILE A 250 -4.37 -4.40 -7.14
CA ILE A 250 -5.45 -3.62 -6.56
C ILE A 250 -6.34 -3.09 -7.70
N ALA A 251 -7.48 -3.73 -7.91
CA ALA A 251 -8.36 -3.43 -9.02
C ALA A 251 -8.99 -2.02 -8.96
N LEU A 252 -9.53 -1.59 -10.10
CA LEU A 252 -10.40 -0.42 -10.16
C LEU A 252 -11.55 -0.57 -9.17
N GLY A 253 -11.77 0.46 -8.35
CA GLY A 253 -12.84 0.48 -7.36
C GLY A 253 -12.53 -0.21 -6.04
N SER A 254 -11.32 -0.78 -5.83
CA SER A 254 -10.94 -1.36 -4.52
C SER A 254 -11.04 -0.38 -3.35
N PHE A 255 -10.98 0.92 -3.61
CA PHE A 255 -11.12 1.98 -2.62
C PHE A 255 -12.48 2.70 -2.67
N ASP A 256 -13.43 2.25 -3.50
CA ASP A 256 -14.75 2.89 -3.64
C ASP A 256 -15.52 2.91 -2.31
N ARG A 257 -15.30 1.90 -1.46
CA ARG A 257 -15.87 1.84 -0.11
C ARG A 257 -15.48 3.03 0.79
N TYR A 258 -14.38 3.72 0.51
CA TYR A 258 -13.98 4.92 1.24
C TYR A 258 -14.57 6.20 0.64
N ALA A 259 -14.80 6.22 -0.67
CA ALA A 259 -15.44 7.35 -1.36
C ALA A 259 -16.95 7.37 -1.14
N ILE A 260 -17.57 6.19 -1.08
CA ILE A 260 -18.99 5.99 -0.80
C ILE A 260 -19.09 5.02 0.38
N PRO A 261 -18.95 5.52 1.62
CA PRO A 261 -18.98 4.70 2.82
C PRO A 261 -20.38 4.11 3.04
N ARG A 262 -20.52 2.83 2.68
CA ARG A 262 -21.80 2.09 2.75
C ARG A 262 -22.14 1.73 4.19
N ARG A 263 -23.42 1.81 4.53
CA ARG A 263 -23.93 1.53 5.88
C ARG A 263 -24.65 0.20 5.94
N ALA A 264 -24.79 -0.31 7.17
CA ALA A 264 -25.57 -1.48 7.49
C ALA A 264 -26.59 -1.17 8.59
N TYR A 265 -27.70 -1.89 8.57
CA TYR A 265 -28.89 -1.59 9.34
C TYR A 265 -29.46 -2.85 9.95
N VAL A 266 -29.84 -2.78 11.22
CA VAL A 266 -30.47 -3.91 11.91
C VAL A 266 -31.96 -3.92 11.63
N THR A 267 -32.43 -4.82 10.76
CA THR A 267 -33.86 -4.93 10.46
C THR A 267 -34.57 -5.78 11.50
N LYS A 268 -34.00 -6.93 11.87
CA LYS A 268 -34.59 -7.86 12.85
C LYS A 268 -33.55 -8.37 13.84
N THR A 269 -34.01 -8.58 15.07
CA THR A 269 -33.22 -9.21 16.14
C THR A 269 -34.09 -10.27 16.80
N GLU A 270 -33.67 -11.53 16.74
CA GLU A 270 -34.30 -12.65 17.42
C GLU A 270 -33.34 -13.22 18.47
N ARG A 271 -33.85 -13.53 19.65
CA ARG A 271 -33.07 -14.23 20.66
C ARG A 271 -33.31 -15.73 20.55
N ARG A 272 -32.24 -16.53 20.55
CA ARG A 272 -32.32 -17.99 20.67
C ARG A 272 -31.35 -18.47 21.74
N GLY A 273 -31.85 -18.85 22.91
CA GLY A 273 -31.00 -19.14 24.06
C GLY A 273 -30.19 -17.91 24.45
N ASP A 274 -28.87 -18.01 24.35
CA ASP A 274 -27.91 -16.96 24.74
C ASP A 274 -27.43 -16.10 23.57
N ARG A 275 -27.76 -16.48 22.33
CA ARG A 275 -27.35 -15.73 21.14
C ARG A 275 -28.46 -14.83 20.63
N LEU A 276 -28.03 -13.73 20.02
CA LEU A 276 -28.84 -12.84 19.20
C LEU A 276 -28.58 -13.18 17.73
N GLU A 277 -29.65 -13.46 17.01
CA GLU A 277 -29.66 -13.62 15.57
C GLU A 277 -30.16 -12.32 14.93
N ILE A 278 -29.32 -11.74 14.07
CA ILE A 278 -29.54 -10.42 13.50
C ILE A 278 -29.76 -10.56 12.00
N GLU A 279 -30.89 -10.06 11.51
CA GLU A 279 -31.09 -9.82 10.08
C GLU A 279 -30.69 -8.37 9.78
N ALA A 280 -29.97 -8.20 8.67
CA ALA A 280 -29.42 -6.92 8.28
C ALA A 280 -29.81 -6.54 6.86
N GLU A 281 -29.98 -5.24 6.65
CA GLU A 281 -29.90 -4.63 5.32
C GLU A 281 -28.58 -3.89 5.19
N VAL A 282 -28.05 -3.84 3.97
CA VAL A 282 -26.84 -3.11 3.63
C VAL A 282 -27.11 -2.16 2.49
N GLU A 283 -26.39 -1.05 2.49
CA GLU A 283 -26.33 -0.18 1.33
C GLU A 283 -25.53 -0.84 0.20
N THR A 284 -26.13 -0.92 -0.97
CA THR A 284 -25.50 -1.30 -2.24
C THR A 284 -25.40 -0.05 -3.12
N VAL A 285 -24.36 0.01 -3.95
CA VAL A 285 -24.13 1.14 -4.85
C VAL A 285 -24.31 0.68 -6.28
N THR A 286 -25.36 1.17 -6.93
CA THR A 286 -25.59 0.99 -8.36
C THR A 286 -25.02 2.20 -9.08
N LYS A 287 -23.94 1.98 -9.86
CA LYS A 287 -23.29 3.05 -10.63
C LYS A 287 -23.85 3.10 -12.05
N PHE A 288 -24.21 4.28 -12.51
CA PHE A 288 -24.55 4.56 -13.90
C PHE A 288 -23.76 5.79 -14.38
N ALA A 289 -22.76 5.55 -15.24
CA ALA A 289 -21.81 6.56 -15.68
C ALA A 289 -21.14 7.30 -14.50
N ARG A 290 -21.39 8.60 -14.34
CA ARG A 290 -20.85 9.44 -13.24
C ARG A 290 -21.82 9.58 -12.06
N SER A 291 -23.00 9.00 -12.17
CA SER A 291 -24.00 9.01 -11.11
C SER A 291 -23.98 7.67 -10.39
N TYR A 292 -24.35 7.69 -9.12
CA TYR A 292 -24.60 6.48 -8.37
C TYR A 292 -25.91 6.63 -7.61
N LYS A 293 -26.57 5.49 -7.40
CA LYS A 293 -27.72 5.37 -6.52
C LYS A 293 -27.33 4.43 -5.40
N ILE A 294 -27.66 4.82 -4.18
CA ILE A 294 -27.55 3.96 -3.01
C ILE A 294 -28.92 3.32 -2.78
N GLU A 295 -28.94 2.00 -2.67
CA GLU A 295 -30.14 1.23 -2.40
C GLU A 295 -29.91 0.36 -1.16
N ARG A 296 -30.97 0.07 -0.41
CA ARG A 296 -30.91 -0.86 0.72
C ARG A 296 -31.41 -2.21 0.27
N GLU A 297 -30.60 -3.23 0.50
CA GLU A 297 -30.96 -4.62 0.22
C GLU A 297 -30.69 -5.51 1.42
N PRO A 298 -31.45 -6.61 1.58
CA PRO A 298 -31.10 -7.64 2.56
C PRO A 298 -29.68 -8.13 2.33
N TYR A 299 -28.90 -8.23 3.40
CA TYR A 299 -27.54 -8.76 3.32
C TYR A 299 -27.60 -10.25 2.96
N LYS A 300 -27.10 -10.59 1.77
CA LYS A 300 -27.15 -11.96 1.22
C LYS A 300 -25.95 -12.82 1.63
N GLY A 301 -25.01 -12.26 2.39
CA GLY A 301 -23.70 -12.86 2.63
C GLY A 301 -22.73 -12.61 1.48
N GLU A 302 -21.45 -12.87 1.72
CA GLU A 302 -20.40 -12.73 0.71
C GLU A 302 -20.34 -13.97 -0.21
N PRO A 303 -19.96 -13.82 -1.50
CA PRO A 303 -19.78 -14.96 -2.40
C PRO A 303 -18.75 -15.97 -1.87
N ALA A 304 -19.05 -17.26 -1.99
CA ALA A 304 -18.15 -18.33 -1.54
C ALA A 304 -16.79 -18.28 -2.28
N GLY A 305 -15.69 -18.48 -1.55
CA GLY A 305 -14.35 -18.68 -2.13
C GLY A 305 -13.39 -17.47 -2.10
N GLN A 306 -13.77 -16.32 -1.54
CA GLN A 306 -12.87 -15.16 -1.41
C GLN A 306 -12.16 -15.14 -0.04
N THR A 307 -10.83 -15.19 -0.03
CA THR A 307 -10.02 -14.97 1.18
C THR A 307 -10.16 -13.51 1.62
N ARG A 308 -10.60 -13.28 2.86
CA ARG A 308 -10.88 -11.94 3.39
C ARG A 308 -9.60 -11.16 3.66
N ALA A 309 -9.59 -9.87 3.30
CA ALA A 309 -8.79 -8.91 4.05
C ALA A 309 -9.53 -8.56 5.35
N GLU A 310 -8.80 -8.30 6.43
CA GLU A 310 -9.37 -7.91 7.72
C GLU A 310 -10.23 -6.63 7.55
N GLY A 311 -11.43 -6.63 8.15
CA GLY A 311 -12.38 -5.50 8.02
C GLY A 311 -13.16 -5.42 6.71
N VAL A 312 -13.15 -6.46 5.85
CA VAL A 312 -14.06 -6.57 4.69
C VAL A 312 -15.29 -7.42 5.06
N GLY A 313 -16.48 -6.95 4.71
CA GLY A 313 -17.76 -7.60 5.01
C GLY A 313 -18.52 -6.99 6.21
N LEU A 314 -19.62 -7.63 6.60
CA LEU A 314 -20.48 -7.19 7.70
C LEU A 314 -19.99 -7.68 9.08
N VAL A 315 -19.87 -6.77 10.04
CA VAL A 315 -19.49 -7.04 11.43
C VAL A 315 -20.48 -6.37 12.38
N ALA A 316 -20.96 -7.11 13.38
CA ALA A 316 -21.72 -6.54 14.50
C ALA A 316 -20.77 -6.23 15.64
N HIS A 317 -20.60 -4.95 15.94
CA HIS A 317 -20.01 -4.49 17.19
C HIS A 317 -21.12 -4.39 18.25
N TYR A 318 -20.83 -4.81 19.47
CA TYR A 318 -21.82 -4.77 20.53
C TYR A 318 -21.24 -4.33 21.88
N ALA A 319 -22.09 -3.70 22.68
CA ALA A 319 -21.83 -3.36 24.07
C ALA A 319 -22.99 -3.84 24.94
N VAL A 320 -22.67 -4.61 25.98
CA VAL A 320 -23.62 -5.09 26.98
C VAL A 320 -23.61 -4.14 28.17
N ILE A 321 -24.80 -3.65 28.54
CA ILE A 321 -25.01 -2.60 29.53
C ILE A 321 -25.95 -3.15 30.62
N GLY A 322 -25.45 -3.26 31.84
CA GLY A 322 -26.22 -3.62 33.04
C GLY A 322 -26.74 -2.38 33.77
N GLU A 323 -27.39 -2.56 34.91
CA GLU A 323 -27.85 -1.45 35.74
C GLU A 323 -26.76 -0.87 36.68
N PRO A 324 -26.80 0.45 36.99
CA PRO A 324 -27.59 1.51 36.35
C PRO A 324 -26.76 2.14 35.21
N HIS A 325 -26.62 1.45 34.07
CA HIS A 325 -25.78 1.83 32.91
C HIS A 325 -24.30 1.42 32.98
N ARG A 326 -23.96 0.37 33.74
CA ARG A 326 -22.59 -0.16 33.77
C ARG A 326 -22.27 -0.92 32.49
N LEU A 327 -21.17 -0.58 31.82
CA LEU A 327 -20.63 -1.38 30.71
C LEU A 327 -20.09 -2.71 31.27
N MET A 328 -20.69 -3.81 30.85
CA MET A 328 -20.35 -5.15 31.31
C MET A 328 -19.41 -5.85 30.33
N ARG A 329 -19.62 -5.66 29.03
CA ARG A 329 -18.84 -6.32 27.98
C ARG A 329 -18.91 -5.54 26.67
N VAL A 330 -17.84 -5.61 25.89
CA VAL A 330 -17.83 -5.20 24.48
C VAL A 330 -17.31 -6.35 23.63
N GLY A 331 -17.72 -6.40 22.37
CA GLY A 331 -17.22 -7.39 21.44
C GLY A 331 -17.59 -7.08 20.00
N ALA A 332 -17.14 -7.96 19.11
CA ALA A 332 -17.51 -7.92 17.71
C ALA A 332 -17.76 -9.35 17.21
N SER A 333 -18.68 -9.52 16.27
CA SER A 333 -18.93 -10.80 15.60
C SER A 333 -19.07 -10.61 14.10
N SER A 334 -18.46 -11.51 13.33
CA SER A 334 -18.66 -11.68 11.88
C SER A 334 -19.19 -13.07 11.52
N VAL A 335 -19.70 -13.80 12.52
CA VAL A 335 -20.21 -15.17 12.36
C VAL A 335 -21.59 -15.14 11.73
N MET A 336 -21.74 -15.84 10.60
CA MET A 336 -23.00 -15.93 9.86
C MET A 336 -23.58 -17.34 9.92
N GLU A 337 -24.87 -17.46 10.22
CA GLU A 337 -25.67 -18.68 10.01
C GLU A 337 -26.76 -18.38 8.96
N GLY A 338 -26.59 -18.91 7.76
CA GLY A 338 -27.43 -18.53 6.62
C GLY A 338 -27.32 -17.02 6.33
N ARG A 339 -28.43 -16.30 6.45
CA ARG A 339 -28.50 -14.83 6.25
C ARG A 339 -28.46 -14.03 7.56
N ARG A 340 -28.27 -14.71 8.70
CA ARG A 340 -28.32 -14.10 10.03
C ARG A 340 -26.92 -13.95 10.60
N LEU A 341 -26.63 -12.77 11.10
CA LEU A 341 -25.40 -12.49 11.83
C LEU A 341 -25.62 -12.88 13.30
N ILE A 342 -24.70 -13.67 13.83
CA ILE A 342 -24.81 -14.26 15.17
C ILE A 342 -23.95 -13.49 16.15
N VAL A 343 -24.56 -12.97 17.21
CA VAL A 343 -23.87 -12.31 18.31
C VAL A 343 -24.13 -13.09 19.60
N ASP A 344 -23.07 -13.50 20.28
CA ASP A 344 -23.15 -14.12 21.61
C ASP A 344 -22.66 -13.14 22.68
N PRO A 345 -23.58 -12.37 23.29
CA PRO A 345 -23.24 -11.43 24.34
C PRO A 345 -22.98 -12.11 25.69
N ARG A 346 -23.37 -13.38 25.94
CA ARG A 346 -23.36 -14.04 27.26
C ARG A 346 -22.02 -13.96 27.97
N GLY A 347 -20.96 -14.53 27.39
CA GLY A 347 -19.65 -14.62 28.06
C GLY A 347 -19.77 -15.09 29.52
N GLU A 348 -19.19 -14.33 30.45
CA GLU A 348 -19.23 -14.56 31.90
C GLU A 348 -20.27 -13.68 32.64
N LEU A 349 -21.28 -13.18 31.94
CA LEU A 349 -22.31 -12.34 32.56
C LEU A 349 -23.10 -13.14 33.62
N PRO A 350 -23.29 -12.61 34.84
CA PRO A 350 -24.14 -13.26 35.83
C PRO A 350 -25.61 -13.24 35.39
N PRO A 351 -26.46 -14.12 35.95
CA PRO A 351 -27.90 -14.06 35.75
C PRO A 351 -28.46 -12.67 36.05
N GLY A 352 -29.36 -12.19 35.19
CA GLY A 352 -29.89 -10.82 35.30
C GLY A 352 -30.35 -10.22 33.97
N GLU A 353 -30.86 -8.99 34.07
CA GLU A 353 -31.36 -8.20 32.94
C GLU A 353 -30.29 -7.21 32.46
N TYR A 354 -30.14 -7.12 31.14
CA TYR A 354 -29.15 -6.31 30.45
C TYR A 354 -29.77 -5.67 29.19
N ARG A 355 -29.05 -4.70 28.64
CA ARG A 355 -29.29 -4.16 27.30
C ARG A 355 -28.07 -4.39 26.43
N VAL A 356 -28.28 -4.77 25.18
CA VAL A 356 -27.21 -4.90 24.19
C VAL A 356 -27.38 -3.81 23.16
N ALA A 357 -26.44 -2.88 23.11
CA ALA A 357 -26.33 -1.92 22.02
C ALA A 357 -25.56 -2.59 20.86
N LEU A 358 -26.19 -2.71 19.70
CA LEU A 358 -25.68 -3.34 18.49
C LEU A 358 -25.40 -2.27 17.44
N ALA A 359 -24.19 -2.26 16.88
CA ALA A 359 -23.79 -1.41 15.77
C ALA A 359 -23.29 -2.29 14.61
N LEU A 360 -23.91 -2.17 13.44
CA LEU A 360 -23.45 -2.89 12.25
C LEU A 360 -22.45 -2.05 11.46
N VAL A 361 -21.32 -2.66 11.13
CA VAL A 361 -20.22 -2.05 10.39
C VAL A 361 -20.00 -2.86 9.12
N LEU A 362 -20.12 -2.20 7.97
CA LEU A 362 -19.88 -2.80 6.67
C LEU A 362 -18.54 -2.32 6.12
N ASP A 363 -17.67 -3.26 5.72
CA ASP A 363 -16.35 -2.97 5.14
C ASP A 363 -15.47 -2.01 5.97
N GLY A 364 -15.61 -2.08 7.31
CA GLY A 364 -14.87 -1.24 8.25
C GLY A 364 -15.35 0.21 8.31
N ASN A 365 -16.54 0.52 7.78
CA ASN A 365 -17.11 1.85 7.84
C ASN A 365 -17.78 2.15 9.19
N PHE A 366 -17.11 2.96 10.01
CA PHE A 366 -17.63 3.47 11.29
C PHE A 366 -18.28 4.86 11.18
N VAL A 367 -18.52 5.37 9.97
CA VAL A 367 -19.19 6.67 9.79
C VAL A 367 -20.68 6.51 10.10
N GLN A 368 -21.10 7.06 11.24
CA GLN A 368 -22.50 7.10 11.70
C GLN A 368 -23.19 5.72 11.64
N PRO A 369 -22.67 4.70 12.36
CA PRO A 369 -23.32 3.41 12.41
C PRO A 369 -24.69 3.56 13.08
N GLU A 370 -25.69 2.87 12.56
CA GLU A 370 -26.96 2.77 13.26
C GLU A 370 -26.80 1.88 14.48
N VAL A 371 -27.21 2.38 15.65
CA VAL A 371 -27.15 1.64 16.91
C VAL A 371 -28.55 1.20 17.31
N LYS A 372 -28.77 -0.11 17.41
CA LYS A 372 -30.01 -0.69 17.93
C LYS A 372 -29.78 -1.24 19.32
N VAL A 373 -30.60 -0.82 20.29
CA VAL A 373 -30.55 -1.35 21.65
C VAL A 373 -31.63 -2.40 21.81
N VAL A 374 -31.25 -3.60 22.25
CA VAL A 374 -32.17 -4.72 22.49
C VAL A 374 -32.09 -5.19 23.93
N PRO A 375 -33.21 -5.58 24.55
CA PRO A 375 -33.19 -6.22 25.86
C PRO A 375 -32.52 -7.59 25.78
N TYR A 376 -31.79 -7.98 26.83
CA TYR A 376 -31.09 -9.24 26.92
C TYR A 376 -31.10 -9.74 28.37
N ARG A 377 -31.47 -11.01 28.59
CA ARG A 377 -31.54 -11.60 29.93
C ARG A 377 -30.68 -12.84 30.01
N VAL A 378 -29.82 -12.95 31.00
CA VAL A 378 -29.16 -14.22 31.32
C VAL A 378 -30.04 -14.96 32.31
N ALA A 379 -30.48 -16.16 31.94
CA ALA A 379 -31.25 -17.02 32.83
C ALA A 379 -30.36 -17.61 33.93
N ASP A 380 -30.98 -17.98 35.05
CA ASP A 380 -30.33 -18.59 36.20
C ASP A 380 -29.67 -19.95 35.87
#